data_AF-A0AAW2D9I8-F1
#
_entry.id   AF-A0AAW2D9I8-F1
#
_cell.length_a   1.000
_cell.length_b   1.000
_cell.length_c   1.000
_cell.angle_alpha   90.00
_cell.angle_beta   90.00
_cell.angle_gamma   90.00
#
_symmetry.space_group_name_H-M   'P 1'
#
loop_
_entity.id
_entity.type
_entity.pdbx_description
1 polymer ?
#
loop_
_entity_poly.entity_id
_entity_poly.type
_entity_poly.pdbx_seq_one_letter_code
_entity_poly.pdbx_strand_id
1 'polypeptide(L)'
;MYKYRFLVINFDRNTIILKKSNSTKWPPTFVLPLLLSLILAILLIFLTNAQLSVKVSENVLKPICSVHEGPPFCLKALKSNPPTPLVDLVGLVNISMHFKDVAANKTFAHISSLVNKTTNPNLKASYEVCLKFYDSIFGNQEEAKTAFKARDYFSVKSLSYSCLSATEYCGNELTTNASPCPTTRE
;
A
#
# COMPACT_ATOMS: atom_id res chain seq x y z
N MET A 1 -0.99 15.33 -55.75
CA MET A 1 -1.62 16.44 -55.00
C MET A 1 -1.94 15.89 -53.62
N TYR A 2 -1.11 16.16 -52.60
CA TYR A 2 -1.16 15.45 -51.31
C TYR A 2 -1.62 16.40 -50.19
N LYS A 3 -2.45 15.89 -49.27
CA LYS A 3 -3.30 16.66 -48.35
C LYS A 3 -3.30 15.97 -46.98
N TYR A 4 -2.83 16.64 -45.92
CA TYR A 4 -2.91 16.14 -44.52
C TYR A 4 -3.10 17.29 -43.49
N ARG A 5 -3.55 16.94 -42.27
CA ARG A 5 -4.12 17.76 -41.18
C ARG A 5 -3.10 18.09 -40.05
N PHE A 6 -3.32 19.18 -39.29
CA PHE A 6 -2.63 19.45 -38.00
C PHE A 6 -3.35 18.80 -36.80
N LEU A 7 -2.56 18.47 -35.77
CA LEU A 7 -3.00 17.98 -34.46
C LEU A 7 -2.90 19.14 -33.46
N VAL A 8 -4.02 19.61 -32.90
CA VAL A 8 -4.00 20.56 -31.77
C VAL A 8 -4.31 19.76 -30.51
N ILE A 9 -3.32 19.64 -29.64
CA ILE A 9 -3.45 18.98 -28.34
C ILE A 9 -3.86 20.05 -27.34
N ASN A 10 -5.08 19.96 -26.81
CA ASN A 10 -5.55 20.82 -25.73
C ASN A 10 -5.46 20.04 -24.42
N PHE A 11 -4.67 20.53 -23.46
CA PHE A 11 -4.21 19.78 -22.30
C PHE A 11 -5.18 19.80 -21.09
N ASP A 12 -6.39 20.36 -21.25
CA ASP A 12 -7.28 20.63 -20.11
C ASP A 12 -8.30 19.52 -19.80
N ARG A 13 -8.48 18.54 -20.69
CA ARG A 13 -9.33 17.36 -20.45
C ARG A 13 -8.72 16.16 -21.16
N ASN A 14 -8.65 15.00 -20.49
CA ASN A 14 -8.13 13.71 -20.96
C ASN A 14 -8.89 13.14 -22.19
N THR A 15 -9.12 13.91 -23.24
CA THR A 15 -9.90 13.53 -24.41
C THR A 15 -9.26 14.09 -25.67
N ILE A 16 -8.84 13.20 -26.57
CA ILE A 16 -8.22 13.56 -27.86
C ILE A 16 -9.34 13.72 -28.90
N ILE A 17 -9.53 14.92 -29.45
CA ILE A 17 -10.49 15.17 -30.54
C ILE A 17 -9.75 15.49 -31.84
N LEU A 18 -9.99 14.70 -32.90
CA LEU A 18 -9.32 14.83 -34.21
C LEU A 18 -10.20 15.55 -35.26
N LYS A 19 -9.92 16.82 -35.59
CA LYS A 19 -10.71 17.60 -36.59
C LYS A 19 -10.05 17.69 -37.99
N LYS A 20 -10.83 17.64 -39.10
CA LYS A 20 -10.35 17.69 -40.51
C LYS A 20 -10.20 19.12 -41.01
N SER A 21 -9.05 19.41 -41.60
CA SER A 21 -8.88 20.54 -42.51
C SER A 21 -7.84 20.22 -43.60
N ASN A 22 -7.90 20.94 -44.71
CA ASN A 22 -7.32 20.61 -46.02
C ASN A 22 -6.11 21.49 -46.39
N SER A 23 -4.99 20.80 -46.72
CA SER A 23 -3.93 21.08 -47.73
C SER A 23 -2.94 22.25 -47.59
N THR A 24 -1.64 21.91 -47.40
CA THR A 24 -0.45 22.48 -48.09
C THR A 24 0.75 21.50 -48.04
N LYS A 25 1.63 21.52 -49.07
CA LYS A 25 2.83 20.67 -49.22
C LYS A 25 4.04 21.32 -48.49
N TRP A 26 4.87 20.54 -47.81
CA TRP A 26 6.08 21.03 -47.12
C TRP A 26 7.37 20.48 -47.77
N PRO A 27 8.42 21.30 -47.95
CA PRO A 27 9.71 20.85 -48.50
C PRO A 27 10.49 19.99 -47.48
N PRO A 28 11.43 19.13 -47.95
CA PRO A 28 12.15 18.16 -47.12
C PRO A 28 12.97 18.76 -45.97
N THR A 29 13.20 20.07 -45.98
CA THR A 29 13.91 20.82 -44.93
C THR A 29 13.14 20.94 -43.61
N PHE A 30 11.80 20.81 -43.62
CA PHE A 30 10.97 20.92 -42.41
C PHE A 30 10.69 19.59 -41.70
N VAL A 31 11.11 18.47 -42.30
CA VAL A 31 10.88 17.12 -41.74
C VAL A 31 11.85 16.84 -40.58
N LEU A 32 13.08 17.31 -40.70
CA LEU A 32 14.14 17.15 -39.70
C LEU A 32 13.81 17.83 -38.35
N PRO A 33 13.38 19.11 -38.29
CA PRO A 33 13.02 19.75 -37.03
C PRO A 33 11.73 19.16 -36.41
N LEU A 34 10.80 18.65 -37.22
CA LEU A 34 9.59 18.00 -36.74
C LEU A 34 9.89 16.64 -36.07
N LEU A 35 10.77 15.84 -36.67
CA LEU A 35 11.23 14.59 -36.08
C LEU A 35 12.00 14.84 -34.79
N LEU A 36 12.86 15.87 -34.75
CA LEU A 36 13.59 16.24 -33.53
C LEU A 36 12.65 16.66 -32.40
N SER A 37 11.62 17.47 -32.72
CA SER A 37 10.59 17.89 -31.76
C SER A 37 9.77 16.70 -31.24
N LEU A 38 9.41 15.76 -32.11
CA LEU A 38 8.68 14.55 -31.73
C LEU A 38 9.52 13.63 -30.84
N ILE A 39 10.80 13.42 -31.17
CA ILE A 39 11.73 12.63 -30.35
C ILE A 39 11.89 13.26 -28.97
N LEU A 40 12.01 14.60 -28.88
CA LEU A 40 12.12 15.30 -27.61
C LEU A 40 10.83 15.18 -26.78
N ALA A 41 9.65 15.32 -27.40
CA ALA A 41 8.37 15.13 -26.71
C ALA A 41 8.21 13.69 -26.20
N ILE A 42 8.59 12.70 -27.00
CA ILE A 42 8.60 11.29 -26.60
C ILE A 42 9.57 11.05 -25.45
N LEU A 43 10.77 11.62 -25.49
CA LEU A 43 11.77 11.51 -24.43
C LEU A 43 11.27 12.11 -23.12
N LEU A 44 10.60 13.27 -23.17
CA LEU A 44 9.99 13.91 -22.01
C LEU A 44 8.83 13.08 -21.45
N ILE A 45 7.99 12.47 -22.29
CA ILE A 45 6.93 11.55 -21.87
C ILE A 45 7.55 10.32 -21.18
N PHE A 46 8.61 9.73 -21.73
CA PHE A 46 9.31 8.62 -21.08
C PHE A 46 9.97 9.05 -19.76
N LEU A 47 10.51 10.27 -19.66
CA LEU A 47 11.11 10.79 -18.43
C LEU A 47 10.07 11.02 -17.33
N THR A 48 8.86 11.45 -17.68
CA THR A 48 7.74 11.62 -16.72
C THR A 48 7.09 10.29 -16.29
N ASN A 49 7.18 9.24 -17.14
CA ASN A 49 6.66 7.90 -16.84
C ASN A 49 7.72 6.97 -16.22
N ALA A 50 9.00 7.35 -16.25
CA ALA A 50 10.03 6.70 -15.49
C ALA A 50 9.82 7.03 -14.01
N GLN A 51 8.94 6.28 -13.35
CA GLN A 51 8.93 6.23 -11.89
C GLN A 51 10.33 5.80 -11.47
N LEU A 52 11.06 6.72 -10.82
CA LEU A 52 12.34 6.43 -10.19
C LEU A 52 12.05 5.43 -9.07
N SER A 53 12.06 4.14 -9.39
CA SER A 53 11.90 3.06 -8.43
C SER A 53 13.15 3.01 -7.56
N VAL A 54 13.18 3.82 -6.52
CA VAL A 54 14.20 3.72 -5.46
C VAL A 54 14.01 2.36 -4.80
N LYS A 55 14.91 1.41 -5.12
CA LYS A 55 14.95 0.12 -4.44
C LYS A 55 15.06 0.35 -2.94
N VAL A 56 14.27 -0.37 -2.16
CA VAL A 56 14.27 -0.26 -0.70
C VAL A 56 15.59 -0.80 -0.15
N SER A 57 16.52 0.11 0.15
CA SER A 57 17.77 -0.19 0.84
C SER A 57 17.67 0.09 2.34
N GLU A 58 18.72 -0.24 3.11
CA GLU A 58 18.70 -0.11 4.57
C GLU A 58 18.48 1.33 5.06
N ASN A 59 18.95 2.31 4.29
CA ASN A 59 18.70 3.74 4.50
C ASN A 59 17.22 4.17 4.31
N VAL A 60 16.40 3.36 3.62
CA VAL A 60 14.95 3.55 3.49
C VAL A 60 14.23 2.83 4.63
N LEU A 61 14.65 1.60 4.96
CA LEU A 61 14.01 0.80 6.01
C LEU A 61 14.21 1.37 7.41
N LYS A 62 15.39 1.92 7.72
CA LYS A 62 15.70 2.46 9.06
C LYS A 62 14.75 3.61 9.46
N PRO A 63 14.56 4.67 8.65
CA PRO A 63 13.60 5.73 8.96
C PRO A 63 12.15 5.26 9.06
N ILE A 64 11.75 4.30 8.20
CA ILE A 64 10.40 3.71 8.25
C ILE A 64 10.22 2.99 9.59
N CYS A 65 11.15 2.11 9.97
CA CYS A 65 11.01 1.33 11.19
C CYS A 65 11.23 2.14 12.48
N SER A 66 11.96 3.25 12.44
CA SER A 66 12.26 4.04 13.65
C SER A 66 11.04 4.73 14.25
N VAL A 67 9.99 4.97 13.46
CA VAL A 67 8.76 5.64 13.93
C VAL A 67 7.69 4.67 14.45
N HIS A 68 7.96 3.35 14.37
CA HIS A 68 7.05 2.32 14.85
C HIS A 68 7.47 1.79 16.22
N GLU A 69 6.51 1.28 16.97
CA GLU A 69 6.79 0.49 18.16
C GLU A 69 7.55 -0.80 17.75
N GLY A 70 8.62 -1.11 18.49
CA GLY A 70 9.53 -2.20 18.15
C GLY A 70 10.30 -2.01 16.83
N PRO A 71 11.14 -0.96 16.66
CA PRO A 71 11.96 -0.80 15.46
C PRO A 71 12.82 -2.02 15.09
N PRO A 72 13.45 -2.75 16.04
CA PRO A 72 14.18 -3.97 15.73
C PRO A 72 13.30 -5.07 15.14
N PHE A 73 12.05 -5.20 15.62
CA PHE A 73 11.08 -6.15 15.09
C PHE A 73 10.69 -5.79 13.67
N CYS A 74 10.36 -4.52 13.40
CA CYS A 74 10.07 -4.03 12.05
C CYS A 74 11.21 -4.34 11.06
N LEU A 75 12.45 -4.01 11.43
CA LEU A 75 13.61 -4.28 10.58
C LEU A 75 13.80 -5.77 10.32
N LYS A 76 13.68 -6.59 11.37
CA LYS A 76 13.81 -8.05 11.26
C LYS A 76 12.73 -8.64 10.37
N ALA A 77 11.48 -8.22 10.54
CA ALA A 77 10.35 -8.69 9.76
C ALA A 77 10.55 -8.36 8.27
N LEU A 78 10.84 -7.09 7.93
CA LEU A 78 11.03 -6.68 6.54
C LEU A 78 12.26 -7.36 5.90
N LYS A 79 13.37 -7.48 6.62
CA LYS A 79 14.57 -8.18 6.12
C LYS A 79 14.37 -9.68 5.93
N SER A 80 13.41 -10.29 6.63
CA SER A 80 13.12 -11.73 6.48
C SER A 80 12.44 -12.10 5.16
N ASN A 81 11.89 -11.12 4.44
CA ASN A 81 11.27 -11.33 3.13
C ASN A 81 12.30 -11.07 2.01
N PRO A 82 12.73 -12.09 1.24
CA PRO A 82 13.76 -11.92 0.22
C PRO A 82 13.44 -10.90 -0.88
N PRO A 83 12.17 -10.69 -1.27
CA PRO A 83 11.78 -9.59 -2.19
C PRO A 83 11.96 -8.15 -1.66
N THR A 84 12.01 -7.92 -0.34
CA THR A 84 12.09 -6.56 0.24
C THR A 84 13.14 -5.63 -0.39
N PRO A 85 14.41 -6.03 -0.58
CA PRO A 85 15.43 -5.16 -1.21
C PRO A 85 15.20 -4.88 -2.70
N LEU A 86 14.27 -5.58 -3.35
CA LEU A 86 14.03 -5.50 -4.79
C LEU A 86 12.84 -4.60 -5.14
N VAL A 87 12.01 -4.25 -4.17
CA VAL A 87 10.79 -3.46 -4.38
C VAL A 87 11.00 -1.98 -4.06
N ASP A 88 10.09 -1.14 -4.55
CA ASP A 88 9.92 0.24 -4.13
C ASP A 88 8.99 0.33 -2.89
N LEU A 89 8.63 1.55 -2.48
CA LEU A 89 7.72 1.75 -1.35
C LEU A 89 6.33 1.15 -1.58
N VAL A 90 5.85 1.11 -2.83
CA VAL A 90 4.54 0.52 -3.16
C VAL A 90 4.60 -1.00 -2.95
N GLY A 91 5.65 -1.65 -3.45
CA GLY A 91 5.87 -3.07 -3.19
C GLY A 91 6.12 -3.36 -1.71
N LEU A 92 6.74 -2.45 -0.96
CA LEU A 92 6.92 -2.59 0.49
C LEU A 92 5.59 -2.55 1.25
N VAL A 93 4.64 -1.70 0.83
CA VAL A 93 3.26 -1.70 1.37
C VAL A 93 2.60 -3.05 1.08
N ASN A 94 2.74 -3.58 -0.14
CA ASN A 94 2.17 -4.88 -0.49
C ASN A 94 2.76 -6.03 0.35
N ILE A 95 4.07 -6.04 0.59
CA ILE A 95 4.73 -7.00 1.50
C ILE A 95 4.18 -6.86 2.93
N SER A 96 4.03 -5.63 3.41
CA SER A 96 3.50 -5.36 4.76
C SER A 96 2.05 -5.81 4.91
N MET A 97 1.22 -5.61 3.88
CA MET A 97 -0.15 -6.14 3.83
C MET A 97 -0.17 -7.67 3.89
N HIS A 98 0.72 -8.34 3.15
CA HIS A 98 0.84 -9.79 3.21
C HIS A 98 1.25 -10.29 4.62
N PHE A 99 2.21 -9.63 5.26
CA PHE A 99 2.58 -9.95 6.64
C PHE A 99 1.40 -9.82 7.60
N LYS A 100 0.59 -8.76 7.46
CA LYS A 100 -0.62 -8.59 8.25
C LYS A 100 -1.59 -9.75 8.03
N ASP A 101 -1.83 -10.17 6.80
CA ASP A 101 -2.72 -11.31 6.50
C ASP A 101 -2.24 -12.60 7.17
N VAL A 102 -0.94 -12.90 7.06
CA VAL A 102 -0.35 -14.12 7.64
C VAL A 102 -0.44 -14.09 9.16
N ALA A 103 -0.10 -12.96 9.78
CA ALA A 103 -0.18 -12.80 11.23
C ALA A 103 -1.64 -12.88 11.71
N ALA A 104 -2.57 -12.18 11.04
CA ALA A 104 -3.96 -12.13 11.43
C ALA A 104 -4.62 -13.52 11.36
N ASN A 105 -4.39 -14.27 10.28
CA ASN A 105 -4.90 -15.63 10.13
C ASN A 105 -4.35 -16.59 11.19
N LYS A 106 -3.03 -16.53 11.46
CA LYS A 106 -2.41 -17.36 12.48
C LYS A 106 -2.98 -17.08 13.87
N THR A 107 -3.14 -15.81 14.21
CA THR A 107 -3.67 -15.43 15.52
C THR A 107 -5.15 -15.76 15.65
N PHE A 108 -5.97 -15.53 14.62
CA PHE A 108 -7.38 -15.94 14.60
C PHE A 108 -7.53 -17.45 14.81
N ALA A 109 -6.74 -18.26 14.10
CA ALA A 109 -6.74 -19.71 14.27
C ALA A 109 -6.31 -20.12 15.69
N HIS A 110 -5.31 -19.42 16.25
CA HIS A 110 -4.86 -19.66 17.62
C HIS A 110 -5.95 -19.35 18.65
N ILE A 111 -6.57 -18.16 18.57
CA ILE A 111 -7.68 -17.75 19.45
C ILE A 111 -8.86 -18.73 19.31
N SER A 112 -9.21 -19.12 18.09
CA SER A 112 -10.27 -20.12 17.83
C SER A 112 -9.96 -21.46 18.52
N SER A 113 -8.70 -21.91 18.49
CA SER A 113 -8.30 -23.09 19.23
C SER A 113 -8.41 -22.90 20.75
N LEU A 114 -8.15 -21.69 21.27
CA LEU A 114 -8.25 -21.40 22.70
C LEU A 114 -9.70 -21.36 23.18
N VAL A 115 -10.63 -20.83 22.38
CA VAL A 115 -12.08 -20.89 22.66
C VAL A 115 -12.54 -22.33 22.89
N ASN A 116 -12.07 -23.27 22.07
CA ASN A 116 -12.45 -24.68 22.15
C ASN A 116 -11.82 -25.45 23.33
N LYS A 117 -10.66 -24.99 23.82
CA LYS A 117 -9.89 -25.66 24.87
C LYS A 117 -10.12 -25.10 26.27
N THR A 118 -10.57 -23.84 26.35
CA THR A 118 -10.74 -23.13 27.61
C THR A 118 -12.01 -23.59 28.32
N THR A 119 -11.88 -23.95 29.60
CA THR A 119 -13.01 -24.29 30.47
C THR A 119 -13.51 -23.09 31.28
N ASN A 120 -12.71 -22.04 31.44
CA ASN A 120 -13.10 -20.82 32.14
C ASN A 120 -14.08 -20.00 31.26
N PRO A 121 -15.35 -19.81 31.69
CA PRO A 121 -16.37 -19.15 30.87
C PRO A 121 -16.05 -17.68 30.59
N ASN A 122 -15.46 -16.94 31.54
CA ASN A 122 -15.10 -15.53 31.34
C ASN A 122 -13.97 -15.38 30.33
N LEU A 123 -12.95 -16.23 30.44
CA LEU A 123 -11.83 -16.23 29.50
C LEU A 123 -12.26 -16.67 28.10
N LYS A 124 -13.17 -17.65 28.02
CA LYS A 124 -13.79 -18.06 26.74
C LYS A 124 -14.53 -16.89 26.09
N ALA A 125 -15.33 -16.14 26.86
CA ALA A 125 -16.03 -14.96 26.36
C ALA A 125 -15.05 -13.89 25.84
N SER A 126 -13.95 -13.61 26.55
CA SER A 126 -12.90 -12.70 26.05
C SER A 126 -12.31 -13.16 24.72
N TYR A 127 -12.02 -14.47 24.56
CA TYR A 127 -11.54 -15.00 23.28
C TYR A 127 -12.56 -14.84 22.15
N GLU A 128 -13.85 -15.06 22.42
CA GLU A 128 -14.91 -14.87 21.43
C GLU A 128 -15.05 -13.39 21.02
N VAL A 129 -14.88 -12.44 21.96
CA VAL A 129 -14.82 -11.01 21.64
C VAL A 129 -13.60 -10.70 20.77
N CYS A 130 -12.43 -11.25 21.11
CA CYS A 130 -11.23 -11.15 20.28
C CYS A 130 -11.48 -11.64 18.85
N LEU A 131 -12.20 -12.74 18.62
CA LEU A 131 -12.51 -13.22 17.27
C LEU A 131 -13.30 -12.17 16.46
N LYS A 132 -14.25 -11.45 17.08
CA LYS A 132 -14.99 -10.35 16.43
C LYS A 132 -14.10 -9.17 16.03
N PHE A 133 -13.10 -8.85 16.86
CA PHE A 133 -12.09 -7.85 16.49
C PHE A 133 -11.25 -8.32 15.30
N TYR A 134 -10.91 -9.60 15.23
CA TYR A 134 -10.20 -10.16 14.08
C TYR A 134 -11.05 -10.19 12.80
N ASP A 135 -12.36 -10.44 12.90
CA ASP A 135 -13.27 -10.27 11.76
C ASP A 135 -13.25 -8.83 11.24
N SER A 136 -13.23 -7.84 12.16
CA SER A 136 -13.05 -6.43 11.78
C SER A 136 -11.68 -6.13 11.17
N ILE A 137 -10.60 -6.79 11.65
CA ILE A 137 -9.27 -6.68 11.04
C ILE A 137 -9.29 -7.20 9.60
N PHE A 138 -9.96 -8.32 9.33
CA PHE A 138 -10.08 -8.87 7.98
C PHE A 138 -10.85 -7.93 7.05
N GLY A 139 -11.98 -7.38 7.50
CA GLY A 139 -12.74 -6.39 6.72
C GLY A 139 -11.93 -5.14 6.39
N ASN A 140 -11.33 -4.51 7.42
CA ASN A 140 -10.48 -3.33 7.24
C ASN A 140 -9.29 -3.60 6.30
N GLN A 141 -8.72 -4.80 6.37
CA GLN A 141 -7.60 -5.20 5.52
C GLN A 141 -8.02 -5.44 4.06
N GLU A 142 -9.22 -5.97 3.81
CA GLU A 142 -9.78 -6.09 2.46
C GLU A 142 -10.07 -4.71 1.85
N GLU A 143 -10.67 -3.81 2.62
CA GLU A 143 -10.87 -2.42 2.22
C GLU A 143 -9.54 -1.72 1.96
N ALA A 144 -8.52 -1.96 2.80
CA ALA A 144 -7.20 -1.38 2.61
C ALA A 144 -6.55 -1.87 1.30
N LYS A 145 -6.73 -3.15 0.94
CA LYS A 145 -6.27 -3.67 -0.35
C LYS A 145 -6.99 -3.02 -1.52
N THR A 146 -8.28 -2.73 -1.38
CA THR A 146 -9.07 -2.01 -2.40
C THR A 146 -8.58 -0.57 -2.56
N ALA A 147 -8.41 0.15 -1.45
CA ALA A 147 -7.83 1.50 -1.44
C ALA A 147 -6.42 1.54 -2.02
N PHE A 148 -5.58 0.54 -1.70
CA PHE A 148 -4.23 0.42 -2.23
C PHE A 148 -4.21 0.26 -3.75
N LYS A 149 -5.10 -0.58 -4.31
CA LYS A 149 -5.28 -0.70 -5.78
C LYS A 149 -5.70 0.62 -6.41
N ALA A 150 -6.51 1.42 -5.72
CA ALA A 150 -6.92 2.75 -6.14
C ALA A 150 -5.87 3.84 -5.87
N ARG A 151 -4.69 3.49 -5.30
CA ARG A 151 -3.64 4.42 -4.86
C ARG A 151 -4.11 5.44 -3.81
N ASP A 152 -5.18 5.12 -3.08
CA ASP A 152 -5.67 5.91 -1.95
C ASP A 152 -4.90 5.53 -0.67
N TYR A 153 -3.70 6.09 -0.54
CA TYR A 153 -2.82 5.82 0.60
C TYR A 153 -3.32 6.42 1.92
N PHE A 154 -4.21 7.42 1.86
CA PHE A 154 -4.84 7.98 3.06
C PHE A 154 -5.78 6.94 3.69
N SER A 155 -6.64 6.33 2.88
CA SER A 155 -7.52 5.26 3.35
C SER A 155 -6.72 4.03 3.79
N VAL A 156 -5.65 3.64 3.07
CA VAL A 156 -4.75 2.54 3.51
C VAL A 156 -4.18 2.80 4.90
N LYS A 157 -3.72 4.04 5.17
CA LYS A 157 -3.19 4.43 6.47
C LYS A 157 -4.27 4.38 7.55
N SER A 158 -5.44 4.98 7.28
CA SER A 158 -6.57 5.01 8.21
C SER A 158 -7.01 3.59 8.60
N LEU A 159 -7.27 2.74 7.60
CA LEU A 159 -7.69 1.35 7.81
C LEU A 159 -6.62 0.52 8.52
N SER A 160 -5.33 0.81 8.29
CA SER A 160 -4.24 0.15 9.01
C SER A 160 -4.20 0.54 10.50
N TYR A 161 -4.52 1.80 10.85
CA TYR A 161 -4.70 2.17 12.25
C TYR A 161 -5.92 1.49 12.87
N SER A 162 -7.03 1.37 12.15
CA SER A 162 -8.19 0.61 12.64
C SER A 162 -7.85 -0.85 12.94
N CYS A 163 -7.01 -1.50 12.11
CA CYS A 163 -6.50 -2.85 12.42
C CYS A 163 -5.64 -2.87 13.70
N LEU A 164 -4.80 -1.85 13.91
CA LEU A 164 -3.96 -1.76 15.11
C LEU A 164 -4.81 -1.63 16.37
N SER A 165 -5.77 -0.69 16.38
CA SER A 165 -6.68 -0.50 17.52
C SER A 165 -7.52 -1.74 17.81
N ALA A 166 -8.01 -2.45 16.78
CA ALA A 166 -8.72 -3.72 16.98
C ALA A 166 -7.83 -4.80 17.65
N THR A 167 -6.54 -4.82 17.32
CA THR A 167 -5.57 -5.72 17.97
C THR A 167 -5.36 -5.34 19.44
N GLU A 168 -5.24 -4.05 19.74
CA GLU A 168 -5.12 -3.52 21.10
C GLU A 168 -6.36 -3.82 21.95
N TYR A 169 -7.56 -3.62 21.38
CA TYR A 169 -8.81 -3.92 22.08
C TYR A 169 -8.92 -5.40 22.42
N CYS A 170 -8.58 -6.31 21.50
CA CYS A 170 -8.49 -7.73 21.83
C CYS A 170 -7.47 -7.99 22.97
N GLY A 171 -6.30 -7.35 22.94
CA GLY A 171 -5.32 -7.45 24.03
C GLY A 171 -5.91 -7.03 25.39
N ASN A 172 -6.65 -5.92 25.41
CA ASN A 172 -7.27 -5.39 26.63
C ASN A 172 -8.38 -6.31 27.17
N GLU A 173 -9.16 -6.97 26.32
CA GLU A 173 -10.16 -7.96 26.75
C GLU A 173 -9.53 -9.16 27.48
N LEU A 174 -8.28 -9.50 27.14
CA LEU A 174 -7.54 -10.59 27.77
C LEU A 174 -6.86 -10.18 29.07
N THR A 175 -6.51 -8.89 29.23
CA THR A 175 -5.84 -8.37 30.43
C THR A 175 -6.80 -7.82 31.47
N THR A 176 -8.05 -7.49 31.12
CA THR A 176 -9.08 -7.02 32.07
C THR A 176 -9.76 -8.16 32.84
N ASN A 177 -9.80 -9.37 32.26
CA ASN A 177 -10.29 -10.59 32.93
C ASN A 177 -9.18 -11.41 33.60
N ALA A 178 -7.91 -11.07 33.36
CA ALA A 178 -6.80 -11.45 34.23
C ALA A 178 -6.66 -10.34 35.28
N SER A 179 -6.41 -10.68 36.55
CA SER A 179 -6.26 -9.69 37.63
C SER A 179 -5.39 -8.47 37.25
N PRO A 180 -5.63 -7.28 37.85
CA PRO A 180 -4.84 -6.09 37.58
C PRO A 180 -3.35 -6.37 37.78
N CYS A 181 -2.53 -6.13 36.77
CA CYS A 181 -1.08 -6.16 36.95
C CYS A 181 -0.71 -5.01 37.91
N PRO A 182 0.02 -5.26 39.01
CA PRO A 182 0.38 -4.22 39.96
C PRO A 182 1.34 -3.23 39.29
N THR A 183 0.92 -1.97 39.24
CA THR A 183 1.82 -0.85 38.98
C THR A 183 2.76 -0.67 40.17
N THR A 184 3.95 -1.24 40.07
CA THR A 184 5.14 -0.83 40.83
C THR A 184 6.31 -0.76 39.83
N ARG A 185 6.74 0.46 39.48
CA ARG A 185 7.92 1.20 40.02
C ARG A 185 9.15 0.87 39.13
N GLU A 186 10.02 1.77 38.69
CA GLU A 186 10.57 3.03 39.21
C GLU A 186 10.90 4.01 38.06
#